data_AF-A0A2K3LVR6-F1
#
_entry.id   AF-A0A2K3LVR6-F1
#
_cell.length_a   1.000
_cell.length_b   1.000
_cell.length_c   1.000
_cell.angle_alpha   90.00
_cell.angle_beta   90.00
_cell.angle_gamma   90.00
#
_symmetry.space_group_name_H-M   'P 1'
#
loop_
_entity.id
_entity.type
_entity.pdbx_description
1 polymer ?
#
loop_
_entity_poly.entity_id
_entity_poly.type
_entity_poly.pdbx_seq_one_letter_code
_entity_poly.pdbx_strand_id
1 'polypeptide(L)' 'MINSTMEEEKKKVIPLLTPYNMGKFNLSHRIVLAPLTRTRSYNFVAQPHAALYYSQRTTKGGFLIGEASGVSDTAQG' A
#
# COMPACT_ATOMS: atom_id res chain seq x y z
N MET A 1 29.57 -12.90 -33.48
CA MET A 1 29.07 -13.25 -32.13
C MET A 1 29.14 -12.02 -31.21
N ILE A 2 28.35 -10.97 -31.49
CA ILE A 2 28.32 -9.74 -30.66
C ILE A 2 26.87 -9.27 -30.41
N ASN A 3 25.89 -9.77 -31.16
CA ASN A 3 24.51 -9.29 -31.07
C ASN A 3 23.64 -10.02 -30.03
N SER A 4 24.12 -11.09 -29.40
CA SER A 4 23.34 -11.85 -28.41
C SER A 4 23.44 -11.31 -26.98
N THR A 5 24.47 -10.51 -26.65
CA THR A 5 24.69 -9.97 -25.30
C THR A 5 24.01 -8.61 -25.06
N MET A 6 23.58 -7.93 -26.12
CA MET A 6 22.92 -6.61 -26.03
C MET A 6 21.42 -6.70 -25.69
N GLU A 7 20.84 -7.90 -25.74
CA GLU A 7 19.40 -8.12 -25.52
C GLU A 7 19.08 -8.59 -24.10
N GLU A 8 20.08 -9.10 -23.36
CA GLU A 8 19.95 -9.53 -21.95
C GLU A 8 20.05 -8.40 -20.92
N GLU A 9 20.54 -7.22 -21.29
CA GLU A 9 20.58 -6.03 -20.41
C GLU A 9 19.30 -5.17 -20.45
N LYS A 10 18.16 -5.71 -20.89
CA LYS A 10 16.86 -5.15 -20.48
C LYS A 10 16.69 -5.40 -18.98
N LYS A 11 17.23 -4.47 -18.16
CA LYS A 11 17.08 -4.34 -16.71
C LYS A 11 15.80 -5.05 -16.26
N LYS A 12 15.94 -6.25 -15.68
CA LYS A 12 14.82 -7.14 -15.36
C LYS A 12 13.74 -6.36 -14.61
N VAL A 13 12.65 -6.03 -15.31
CA VAL A 13 11.57 -5.21 -14.75
C VAL A 13 10.85 -6.07 -13.72
N ILE A 14 10.85 -5.64 -12.46
CA ILE A 14 10.10 -6.31 -11.40
C ILE A 14 8.64 -5.89 -11.52
N PRO A 15 7.69 -6.80 -11.86
CA PRO A 15 6.31 -6.41 -12.14
C PRO A 15 5.64 -5.65 -10.98
N LEU A 16 5.97 -6.01 -9.74
CA LEU A 16 5.46 -5.35 -8.53
C LEU A 16 5.89 -3.88 -8.39
N LEU A 17 7.03 -3.50 -8.97
CA LEU A 17 7.56 -2.14 -8.91
C LEU A 17 7.15 -1.29 -10.13
N THR A 18 6.28 -1.81 -10.99
CA THR A 18 5.77 -1.04 -12.14
C THR A 18 4.62 -0.11 -11.71
N PRO A 19 4.49 1.08 -12.32
CA PRO A 19 3.35 1.97 -12.08
C PRO A 19 2.00 1.33 -12.43
N TYR A 20 0.94 1.86 -11.81
CA TYR A 20 -0.45 1.43 -12.05
C TYR A 20 -1.42 2.61 -11.96
N ASN A 21 -2.29 2.76 -12.95
CA ASN A 21 -3.36 3.76 -12.93
C ASN A 21 -4.63 3.11 -12.37
N MET A 22 -5.08 3.61 -11.22
CA MET A 22 -6.26 3.16 -10.50
C MET A 22 -7.32 4.26 -10.49
N GLY A 23 -8.15 4.31 -11.52
CA GLY A 23 -9.19 5.32 -11.67
C GLY A 23 -8.62 6.73 -11.80
N LYS A 24 -8.72 7.54 -10.73
CA LYS A 24 -8.16 8.90 -10.68
C LYS A 24 -6.76 8.96 -10.06
N PHE A 25 -6.23 7.84 -9.57
CA PHE A 25 -4.98 7.79 -8.83
C PHE A 25 -3.88 7.11 -9.65
N ASN A 26 -2.71 7.74 -9.72
CA ASN A 26 -1.52 7.14 -10.32
C ASN A 26 -0.62 6.59 -9.20
N LEU A 27 -0.49 5.27 -9.15
CA LEU A 27 0.36 4.57 -8.19
C LEU A 27 1.75 4.31 -8.77
N SER A 28 2.78 4.48 -7.95
CA SER A 28 4.17 4.25 -8.34
C SER A 28 4.53 2.77 -8.39
N HIS A 29 3.79 1.92 -7.68
CA HIS A 29 4.01 0.47 -7.60
C HIS A 29 2.72 -0.29 -7.30
N ARG A 30 2.76 -1.61 -7.42
CA ARG A 30 1.62 -2.53 -7.22
C ARG A 30 1.58 -3.19 -5.84
N ILE A 31 2.47 -2.80 -4.93
CA ILE A 31 2.47 -3.24 -3.54
C ILE A 31 1.48 -2.38 -2.75
N VAL A 32 0.57 -3.02 -2.01
CA VAL A 32 -0.51 -2.37 -1.26
C VAL A 32 -0.47 -2.84 0.20
N LEU A 33 -0.74 -1.93 1.15
CA LEU A 33 -1.05 -2.33 2.53
C LEU A 33 -2.50 -2.78 2.59
N ALA A 34 -2.71 -4.07 2.85
CA ALA A 34 -4.03 -4.65 3.07
C ALA A 34 -4.71 -4.06 4.32
N PRO A 35 -6.06 -4.11 4.43
CA PRO A 35 -6.74 -3.73 5.66
C PRO A 35 -6.38 -4.71 6.79
N LEU A 36 -5.81 -4.20 7.88
CA LEU A 36 -5.34 -5.01 9.01
C LEU A 36 -5.88 -4.44 10.33
N THR A 37 -6.92 -5.06 10.90
CA THR A 37 -7.42 -4.71 12.24
C THR A 37 -6.33 -4.89 13.28
N ARG A 38 -6.00 -3.83 14.03
CA ARG A 38 -4.94 -3.89 15.06
C ARG A 38 -5.46 -3.86 16.49
N THR A 39 -6.75 -3.58 16.67
CA THR A 39 -7.42 -3.43 17.99
C THR A 39 -6.67 -2.46 18.92
N ARG A 40 -6.25 -1.30 18.39
CA ARG A 40 -5.51 -0.26 19.14
C ARG A 40 -6.20 1.12 19.09
N SER A 41 -7.49 1.16 18.78
CA SER A 41 -8.31 2.38 18.79
C SER A 41 -9.19 2.36 20.03
N TYR A 42 -8.66 2.87 21.14
CA TYR A 42 -9.37 2.94 22.42
C TYR A 42 -10.61 3.82 22.29
N ASN A 43 -11.74 3.38 22.86
CA ASN A 43 -13.04 4.04 22.73
C ASN A 43 -13.45 4.30 21.26
N PHE A 44 -13.01 3.44 20.33
CA PHE A 44 -13.27 3.58 18.89
C PHE A 44 -12.68 4.85 18.26
N VAL A 45 -11.72 5.49 18.93
CA VAL A 45 -11.03 6.69 18.45
C VAL A 45 -9.60 6.34 18.02
N ALA A 46 -9.19 6.83 16.85
CA ALA A 46 -7.83 6.67 16.35
C ALA A 46 -6.81 7.34 17.29
N GLN A 47 -5.76 6.60 17.65
CA GLN A 47 -4.75 7.04 18.60
C GLN A 47 -3.53 7.67 17.90
N PRO A 48 -2.71 8.49 18.58
CA PRO A 48 -1.52 9.11 17.98
C PRO A 48 -0.53 8.12 17.35
N HIS A 49 -0.40 6.92 17.91
CA HIS A 49 0.47 5.88 17.35
C HIS A 49 -0.03 5.34 16.00
N ALA A 50 -1.31 5.50 15.66
CA ALA A 50 -1.84 5.10 14.35
C ALA A 50 -1.24 5.98 13.24
N ALA A 51 -1.08 7.28 13.49
CA ALA A 51 -0.40 8.18 12.55
C ALA A 51 1.04 7.74 12.28
N LEU A 52 1.80 7.40 13.33
CA LEU A 52 3.15 6.85 13.19
C LEU A 52 3.15 5.52 12.43
N TYR A 53 2.21 4.62 12.76
CA TYR A 53 2.08 3.30 12.14
C TYR A 53 1.85 3.36 10.62
N TYR A 54 0.93 4.23 10.17
CA TYR A 54 0.65 4.41 8.74
C TYR A 54 1.75 5.20 8.04
N SER A 55 2.34 6.21 8.70
CA SER A 55 3.48 6.97 8.17
C SER A 55 4.68 6.08 7.82
N GLN A 56 5.05 5.16 8.71
CA GLN A 56 6.12 4.18 8.48
C GLN A 56 5.88 3.25 7.28
N ARG A 57 4.63 3.09 6.83
CA ARG A 57 4.24 2.21 5.71
C ARG A 57 3.90 2.99 4.44
N THR A 58 4.00 4.30 4.48
CA THR A 58 3.69 5.17 3.36
C THR A 58 4.90 5.30 2.44
N THR A 59 4.66 5.15 1.15
CA THR A 59 5.62 5.39 0.08
C THR A 59 5.03 6.37 -0.92
N LYS A 60 5.88 7.06 -1.70
CA LYS A 60 5.42 8.02 -2.71
C LYS A 60 4.60 7.31 -3.79
N GLY A 61 3.31 7.61 -3.88
CA GLY A 61 2.38 6.95 -4.80
C GLY A 61 2.08 5.49 -4.43
N GLY A 62 2.30 5.10 -3.18
CA GLY A 62 1.81 3.82 -2.64
C GLY A 62 0.33 3.91 -2.26
N PHE A 63 -0.34 2.77 -2.25
CA PHE A 63 -1.74 2.67 -1.82
C PHE A 63 -1.85 1.88 -0.52
N LEU A 64 -2.56 2.44 0.46
CA LEU A 64 -2.80 1.84 1.76
C LEU A 64 -4.30 1.77 1.99
N ILE A 65 -4.78 0.63 2.48
CA ILE A 65 -6.15 0.46 2.96
C ILE A 65 -6.10 0.45 4.49
N GLY A 66 -6.87 1.34 5.12
CA GLY A 66 -6.94 1.43 6.57
C GLY A 66 -7.51 0.17 7.22
N GLU A 67 -7.34 0.07 8.55
CA GLU A 67 -8.00 -0.98 9.33
C GLU A 67 -9.54 -0.89 9.25
N ALA A 68 -10.20 -2.02 9.49
CA ALA A 68 -11.66 -2.06 9.52
C ALA A 68 -12.17 -1.07 10.57
N SER A 69 -13.02 -0.14 10.14
CA SER A 69 -13.55 0.95 10.96
C SER A 69 -15.07 0.85 10.99
N GLY A 70 -15.64 0.75 12.19
CA GLY A 70 -17.09 0.64 12.38
C GLY A 70 -17.82 1.89 11.88
N VAL A 71 -18.89 1.71 11.11
CA VAL A 71 -19.70 2.81 10.55
C VAL A 71 -20.83 3.26 11.47
N SER A 72 -21.16 2.45 12.48
CA SER A 72 -22.17 2.70 13.51
C SER A 72 -21.83 1.96 14.79
N ASP A 73 -22.52 2.29 15.88
CA ASP A 73 -22.35 1.61 17.18
C ASP A 73 -22.73 0.12 17.12
N THR A 74 -23.62 -0.25 16.19
CA THR A 74 -24.08 -1.64 15.98
C THR A 74 -23.20 -2.44 15.01
N ALA A 75 -22.16 -1.85 14.43
CA ALA A 75 -21.29 -2.52 13.46
C ALA A 75 -20.11 -3.27 14.10
N GLN A 76 -20.06 -3.31 15.43
CA GLN A 76 -19.05 -4.05 16.19
C GLN A 76 -19.41 -5.54 16.20
N GLY A 77 -18.49 -6.38 15.72
CA GLY A 77 -18.61 -7.84 15.69
C GLY A 77 -17.85 -8.52 16.80
#